data_AF-A0A076L075-F1
#
_entry.id   AF-A0A076L075-F1
#
_cell.length_a   1.000
_cell.length_b   1.000
_cell.length_c   1.000
_cell.angle_alpha   90.00
_cell.angle_beta   90.00
_cell.angle_gamma   90.00
#
_symmetry.space_group_name_H-M   'P 1'
#
loop_
_entity.id
_entity.type
_entity.pdbx_description
1 polymer ?
#
loop_
_entity_poly.entity_id
_entity_poly.type
_entity_poly.pdbx_seq_one_letter_code
_entity_poly.pdbx_strand_id
1 'polypeptide(L)'
;MIAALLSLTAFLAGELSSVKSDGDFYTAAVYEHARYDSATDSAQVIIQRNLANYTIATEIAKSKGADCIVFPEYGVFSPGERSQLKRFLEDIPDPKASRVNPCEESETYSDRPILYALSCLAKK
;
A
#
# COMPACT_ATOMS: atom_id res chain seq x y z
N MET A 1 42.70 14.11 -44.54
CA MET A 1 43.16 13.03 -43.65
C MET A 1 42.80 13.43 -42.23
N ILE A 2 41.99 12.58 -41.61
CA ILE A 2 41.24 12.80 -40.37
C ILE A 2 42.11 12.41 -39.18
N ALA A 3 42.14 13.21 -38.11
CA ALA A 3 42.44 12.73 -36.76
C ALA A 3 41.96 13.75 -35.72
N ALA A 4 40.84 13.44 -35.03
CA ALA A 4 40.52 14.05 -33.74
C ALA A 4 39.57 13.13 -32.96
N LEU A 5 40.20 12.29 -32.13
CA LEU A 5 39.83 11.86 -30.78
C LEU A 5 38.33 11.64 -30.47
N LEU A 6 37.93 10.37 -30.46
CA LEU A 6 36.75 9.87 -29.76
C LEU A 6 37.04 9.79 -28.25
N SER A 7 36.48 10.69 -27.44
CA SER A 7 36.46 10.55 -25.99
C SER A 7 35.36 9.58 -25.58
N LEU A 8 35.73 8.36 -25.23
CA LEU A 8 34.86 7.36 -24.63
C LEU A 8 34.60 7.75 -23.16
N THR A 9 33.52 8.46 -22.89
CA THR A 9 33.05 8.69 -21.52
C THR A 9 32.37 7.41 -21.01
N ALA A 10 33.10 6.62 -20.23
CA ALA A 10 32.53 5.51 -19.47
C ALA A 10 31.55 6.07 -18.43
N PHE A 11 30.25 5.96 -18.72
CA PHE A 11 29.21 6.15 -17.71
C PHE A 11 29.33 4.98 -16.74
N LEU A 12 29.89 5.25 -15.55
CA LEU A 12 29.81 4.35 -14.40
C LEU A 12 28.33 4.14 -14.09
N ALA A 13 27.82 2.95 -14.39
CA ALA A 13 26.55 2.48 -13.85
C ALA A 13 26.74 2.40 -12.32
N GLY A 14 26.22 3.39 -11.61
CA GLY A 14 26.09 3.33 -10.16
C GLY A 14 25.21 2.12 -9.84
N GLU A 15 25.79 1.14 -9.14
CA GLU A 15 25.03 0.05 -8.57
C GLU A 15 23.92 0.64 -7.71
N LEU A 16 22.67 0.32 -8.05
CA LEU A 16 21.52 0.58 -7.21
C LEU A 16 21.72 -0.24 -5.93
N SER A 17 22.38 0.37 -4.95
CA SER A 17 22.64 -0.25 -3.67
C SER A 17 21.28 -0.55 -3.05
N SER A 18 20.97 -1.85 -2.93
CA SER A 18 19.88 -2.36 -2.12
C SER A 18 20.00 -1.72 -0.75
N VAL A 19 19.02 -0.88 -0.37
CA VAL A 19 18.95 -0.33 0.99
C VAL A 19 18.67 -1.51 1.91
N LYS A 20 19.74 -2.10 2.44
CA LYS A 20 19.69 -3.07 3.53
C LYS A 20 19.39 -2.26 4.79
N SER A 21 18.23 -2.47 5.41
CA SER A 21 17.96 -1.90 6.73
C SER A 21 18.88 -2.58 7.74
N ASP A 22 19.92 -1.87 8.17
CA ASP A 22 20.97 -2.35 9.08
C ASP A 22 20.64 -2.10 10.57
N GLY A 23 19.35 -1.96 10.91
CA GLY A 23 18.93 -1.48 12.22
C GLY A 23 18.54 -2.60 13.18
N ASP A 24 19.18 -2.64 14.36
CA ASP A 24 18.73 -3.42 15.54
C ASP A 24 17.36 -2.94 16.09
N PHE A 25 16.81 -1.85 15.54
CA PHE A 25 15.59 -1.19 16.00
C PHE A 25 14.70 -0.81 14.81
N TYR A 26 13.40 -0.67 15.09
CA TYR A 26 12.41 -0.15 14.16
C TYR A 26 11.48 0.85 14.89
N THR A 27 10.90 1.77 14.13
CA THR A 27 9.91 2.73 14.60
C THR A 27 8.53 2.26 14.15
N ALA A 28 7.65 1.99 15.11
CA ALA A 28 6.26 1.62 14.84
C ALA A 28 5.32 2.83 14.93
N ALA A 29 4.26 2.81 14.12
CA ALA A 29 3.12 3.71 14.24
C ALA A 29 1.83 2.91 14.47
N VAL A 30 0.90 3.49 15.22
CA VAL A 30 -0.47 2.99 15.37
C VAL A 30 -1.42 4.14 15.10
N TYR A 31 -2.52 3.86 14.40
CA TYR A 31 -3.54 4.86 14.09
C TYR A 31 -4.87 4.47 14.73
N GLU A 32 -5.32 5.26 15.71
CA GLU A 32 -6.70 5.16 16.20
C GLU A 32 -7.64 5.82 15.19
N HIS A 33 -8.52 5.03 14.58
CA HIS A 33 -9.32 5.47 13.46
C HIS A 33 -10.78 5.74 13.85
N ALA A 34 -11.22 6.99 13.65
CA ALA A 34 -12.64 7.34 13.65
C ALA A 34 -13.27 6.91 12.32
N ARG A 35 -13.71 5.65 12.25
CA ARG A 35 -14.30 5.04 11.05
C ARG A 35 -15.52 5.82 10.56
N TYR A 36 -15.58 6.04 9.24
CA TYR A 36 -16.77 6.47 8.54
C TYR A 36 -17.70 5.28 8.28
N ASP A 37 -18.99 5.44 8.60
CA ASP A 37 -20.03 4.46 8.28
C ASP A 37 -21.32 5.17 7.86
N SER A 38 -22.12 4.51 7.02
CA SER A 38 -23.37 5.06 6.50
C SER A 38 -24.32 3.94 6.10
N ALA A 39 -25.59 4.08 6.49
CA ALA A 39 -26.65 3.15 6.10
C ALA A 39 -27.10 3.33 4.64
N THR A 40 -26.84 4.50 4.05
CA THR A 40 -27.32 4.88 2.71
C THR A 40 -26.24 4.77 1.64
N ASP A 41 -24.97 4.87 2.01
CA ASP A 41 -23.88 4.88 1.05
C ASP A 41 -23.58 3.46 0.55
N SER A 42 -23.06 3.37 -0.67
CA SER A 42 -22.59 2.09 -1.20
C SER A 42 -21.36 1.60 -0.44
N ALA A 43 -21.11 0.30 -0.48
CA ALA A 43 -19.92 -0.30 0.11
C ALA A 43 -18.63 0.34 -0.44
N GLN A 44 -18.61 0.64 -1.75
CA GLN A 44 -17.49 1.29 -2.41
C GLN A 44 -17.19 2.68 -1.81
N VAL A 45 -18.20 3.49 -1.53
CA VAL A 45 -18.02 4.83 -0.94
C VAL A 45 -17.48 4.71 0.49
N ILE A 46 -18.01 3.79 1.29
CA ILE A 46 -17.54 3.54 2.66
C ILE A 46 -16.07 3.12 2.66
N ILE A 47 -15.72 2.13 1.81
CA ILE A 47 -14.35 1.64 1.64
C ILE A 47 -13.41 2.78 1.24
N GLN A 48 -13.76 3.54 0.19
CA GLN A 48 -12.92 4.63 -0.32
C GLN A 48 -12.67 5.71 0.73
N ARG A 49 -13.69 6.11 1.50
CA ARG A 49 -13.53 7.13 2.54
C ARG A 49 -12.63 6.68 3.68
N ASN A 50 -12.77 5.43 4.14
CA ASN A 50 -11.93 4.92 5.21
C ASN A 50 -10.47 4.73 4.74
N LEU A 51 -10.26 4.24 3.52
CA LEU A 51 -8.92 4.12 2.93
C LEU A 51 -8.25 5.47 2.67
N ALA A 52 -9.02 6.53 2.38
CA ALA A 52 -8.47 7.88 2.29
C ALA A 52 -7.89 8.34 3.64
N ASN A 53 -8.53 8.02 4.76
CA ASN A 53 -7.98 8.30 6.09
C ASN A 53 -6.70 7.49 6.38
N TYR A 54 -6.66 6.22 5.95
CA TYR A 54 -5.44 5.41 6.05
C TYR A 54 -4.29 5.98 5.22
N THR A 55 -4.61 6.58 4.07
CA THR A 55 -3.62 7.27 3.23
C THR A 55 -2.95 8.39 4.00
N ILE A 56 -3.75 9.28 4.60
CA ILE A 56 -3.26 10.40 5.40
C ILE A 56 -2.43 9.91 6.59
N ALA A 57 -2.93 8.91 7.33
CA ALA A 57 -2.20 8.34 8.47
C ALA A 57 -0.86 7.71 8.06
N THR A 58 -0.82 7.00 6.93
CA THR A 58 0.41 6.39 6.40
C THR A 58 1.41 7.45 5.98
N GLU A 59 0.97 8.50 5.28
CA GLU A 59 1.84 9.62 4.88
C GLU A 59 2.45 10.33 6.09
N ILE A 60 1.66 10.56 7.14
CA ILE A 60 2.14 11.13 8.40
C ILE A 60 3.15 10.19 9.08
N ALA A 61 2.85 8.89 9.20
CA ALA A 61 3.75 7.92 9.82
C ALA A 61 5.08 7.83 9.06
N LYS A 62 5.02 7.76 7.74
CA LYS A 62 6.20 7.76 6.86
C LYS A 62 7.02 9.03 7.03
N SER A 63 6.38 10.21 7.08
CA SER A 63 7.08 11.49 7.30
C SER A 63 7.84 11.55 8.63
N LYS A 64 7.46 10.70 9.60
CA LYS A 64 8.11 10.55 10.90
C LYS A 64 9.11 9.40 10.97
N GLY A 65 9.40 8.74 9.84
CA GLY A 65 10.35 7.62 9.78
C GLY A 65 9.81 6.32 10.39
N ALA A 66 8.50 6.11 10.41
CA ALA A 66 7.94 4.81 10.82
C ALA A 66 8.24 3.73 9.77
N ASP A 67 8.73 2.59 10.23
CA ASP A 67 8.98 1.39 9.41
C ASP A 67 7.71 0.57 9.20
N CYS A 68 6.76 0.67 10.11
CA CYS A 68 5.46 0.03 10.01
C CYS A 68 4.34 0.87 10.64
N ILE A 69 3.12 0.70 10.14
CA ILE A 69 1.91 1.28 10.70
C ILE A 69 0.84 0.20 10.86
N VAL A 70 0.15 0.20 12.00
CA VAL A 70 -0.96 -0.71 12.29
C VAL A 70 -2.28 0.06 12.33
N PHE A 71 -3.30 -0.53 11.71
CA PHE A 71 -4.67 -0.04 11.67
C PHE A 71 -5.61 -0.90 12.53
N PRO A 72 -6.73 -0.35 13.03
CA PRO A 72 -7.62 -1.08 13.91
C PRO A 72 -8.45 -2.13 13.17
N GLU A 73 -8.92 -3.12 13.93
CA GLU A 73 -9.90 -4.09 13.47
C GLU A 73 -11.17 -3.38 12.96
N TYR A 74 -11.77 -3.90 11.89
CA TYR A 74 -12.94 -3.31 11.25
C TYR A 74 -12.77 -1.83 10.85
N GLY A 75 -11.55 -1.31 10.67
CA GLY A 75 -11.39 0.11 10.35
C GLY A 75 -11.81 0.52 8.93
N VAL A 76 -11.94 -0.43 8.00
CA VAL A 76 -12.42 -0.15 6.62
C VAL A 76 -13.95 -0.21 6.51
N PHE A 77 -14.60 -1.12 7.24
CA PHE A 77 -16.05 -1.29 7.26
C PHE A 77 -16.51 -1.92 8.59
N SER A 78 -17.76 -1.67 8.97
CA SER A 78 -18.34 -2.14 10.24
C SER A 78 -18.56 -3.66 10.28
N PRO A 79 -18.48 -4.28 11.48
CA PRO A 79 -18.97 -5.65 11.66
C PRO A 79 -20.49 -5.69 11.42
N GLY A 80 -21.00 -6.86 11.05
CA GLY A 80 -22.42 -7.02 10.77
C GLY A 80 -22.80 -8.45 10.40
N GLU A 81 -24.05 -8.64 10.00
CA GLU A 81 -24.57 -9.94 9.62
C GLU A 81 -23.97 -10.44 8.31
N ARG A 82 -23.94 -11.77 8.13
CA ARG A 82 -23.34 -12.41 6.95
C ARG A 82 -23.86 -11.85 5.62
N SER A 83 -25.15 -11.55 5.53
CA SER A 83 -25.77 -10.97 4.33
C SER A 83 -25.30 -9.54 4.05
N GLN A 84 -25.08 -8.74 5.10
CA GLN A 84 -24.64 -7.36 5.00
C GLN A 84 -23.16 -7.27 4.65
N LEU A 85 -22.33 -8.18 5.18
CA LEU A 85 -20.88 -8.15 4.96
C LEU A 85 -20.47 -8.53 3.54
N LYS A 86 -21.25 -9.35 2.82
CA LYS A 86 -20.90 -9.86 1.47
C LYS A 86 -20.44 -8.78 0.48
N ARG A 87 -20.98 -7.57 0.59
CA ARG A 87 -20.65 -6.44 -0.30
C ARG A 87 -19.28 -5.78 -0.04
N PHE A 88 -18.60 -6.16 1.04
CA PHE A 88 -17.30 -5.62 1.45
C PHE A 88 -16.15 -6.63 1.31
N LEU A 89 -16.45 -7.90 1.04
CA LEU A 89 -15.45 -8.97 1.07
C LEU A 89 -14.73 -9.08 -0.27
N GLU A 90 -13.44 -9.39 -0.18
CA GLU A 90 -12.56 -9.67 -1.31
C GLU A 90 -11.95 -11.06 -1.14
N ASP A 91 -11.67 -11.73 -2.25
CA ASP A 91 -10.89 -12.96 -2.24
C ASP A 91 -9.40 -12.60 -2.15
N ILE A 92 -8.74 -12.99 -1.05
CA ILE A 92 -7.35 -12.62 -0.77
C ILE A 92 -6.43 -13.79 -1.15
N PRO A 93 -5.46 -13.60 -2.07
CA PRO A 93 -4.58 -14.67 -2.50
C PRO A 93 -3.66 -15.16 -1.38
N ASP A 94 -3.32 -16.44 -1.38
CA ASP A 94 -2.34 -17.01 -0.45
C ASP A 94 -0.92 -16.50 -0.80
N PRO A 95 -0.26 -15.74 0.10
CA PRO A 95 1.07 -15.20 -0.17
C PRO A 95 2.16 -16.27 -0.29
N LYS A 96 1.90 -17.53 0.10
CA LYS A 96 2.82 -18.66 -0.09
C LYS A 96 2.67 -19.31 -1.46
N ALA A 97 1.50 -19.20 -2.08
CA ALA A 97 1.22 -19.79 -3.38
C ALA A 97 1.65 -18.88 -4.53
N SER A 98 1.53 -17.57 -4.38
CA SER A 98 1.94 -16.59 -5.38
C SER A 98 2.59 -15.37 -4.75
N ARG A 99 3.69 -14.90 -5.35
CA ARG A 99 4.28 -13.59 -5.04
C ARG A 99 3.64 -12.56 -5.96
N VAL A 100 2.81 -11.71 -5.37
CA VAL A 100 1.99 -10.73 -6.10
C VAL A 100 2.22 -9.33 -5.54
N ASN A 101 2.12 -8.31 -6.40
CA ASN A 101 2.09 -6.92 -5.97
C ASN A 101 0.82 -6.27 -6.54
N PRO A 102 -0.29 -6.27 -5.78
CA PRO A 102 -1.56 -5.72 -6.26
C PRO A 102 -1.46 -4.30 -6.81
N CYS A 103 -0.59 -3.45 -6.25
CA CYS A 103 -0.40 -2.09 -6.74
C CYS A 103 0.25 -2.01 -8.14
N GLU A 104 1.05 -3.00 -8.53
CA GLU A 104 1.69 -3.08 -9.85
C GLU A 104 0.85 -3.84 -10.87
N GLU A 105 -0.15 -4.59 -10.40
CA GLU A 105 -0.98 -5.49 -11.20
C GLU A 105 -2.45 -5.01 -11.24
N SER A 106 -2.66 -3.71 -11.52
CA SER A 106 -3.96 -3.04 -11.37
C SER A 106 -5.10 -3.69 -12.17
N GLU A 107 -4.82 -4.26 -13.34
CA GLU A 107 -5.81 -4.98 -14.14
C GLU A 107 -6.31 -6.24 -13.42
N THR A 108 -5.38 -7.05 -12.90
CA THR A 108 -5.65 -8.31 -12.17
C THR A 108 -6.41 -8.08 -10.86
N TYR A 109 -6.15 -6.96 -10.19
CA TYR A 109 -6.71 -6.62 -8.86
C TYR A 109 -7.79 -5.53 -8.92
N SER A 110 -8.32 -5.24 -10.11
CA SER A 110 -9.35 -4.20 -10.32
C SER A 110 -10.66 -4.48 -9.56
N ASP A 111 -10.95 -5.74 -9.25
CA ASP A 111 -12.10 -6.19 -8.47
C ASP A 111 -11.84 -6.26 -6.95
N ARG A 112 -10.61 -5.94 -6.50
CA ARG A 112 -10.17 -5.98 -5.10
C ARG A 112 -9.64 -4.61 -4.64
N PRO A 113 -10.52 -3.58 -4.59
CA PRO A 113 -10.11 -2.21 -4.28
C PRO A 113 -9.43 -2.04 -2.92
N ILE A 114 -9.79 -2.81 -1.90
CA ILE A 114 -9.16 -2.77 -0.57
C ILE A 114 -7.72 -3.30 -0.67
N LEU A 115 -7.54 -4.51 -1.20
CA LEU A 115 -6.21 -5.11 -1.37
C LEU A 115 -5.29 -4.24 -2.25
N TYR A 116 -5.81 -3.74 -3.37
CA TYR A 116 -5.08 -2.84 -4.28
C TYR A 116 -4.64 -1.57 -3.56
N ALA A 117 -5.57 -0.88 -2.87
CA ALA A 117 -5.27 0.36 -2.18
C ALA A 117 -4.24 0.17 -1.07
N LEU A 118 -4.40 -0.86 -0.22
CA LEU A 118 -3.45 -1.15 0.86
C LEU A 118 -2.06 -1.48 0.33
N SER A 119 -1.96 -2.25 -0.76
CA SER A 119 -0.70 -2.53 -1.44
C SER A 119 -0.04 -1.24 -1.95
N CYS A 120 -0.82 -0.33 -2.54
CA CYS A 120 -0.30 0.95 -3.01
C CYS A 120 0.11 1.90 -1.87
N LEU A 121 -0.57 1.85 -0.73
CA LEU A 121 -0.17 2.60 0.45
C LEU A 121 1.18 2.14 0.97
N ALA A 122 1.40 0.82 1.03
CA ALA A 122 2.66 0.26 1.49
C ALA A 122 3.84 0.50 0.54
N LYS A 123 3.58 0.55 -0.78
CA LYS A 123 4.62 0.79 -1.79
C LYS A 123 5.14 2.23 -1.79
N LYS A 124 4.27 3.20 -1.50
CA LYS A 124 4.55 4.63 -1.67
C LYS A 124 5.63 5.13 -0.74
#